data_AF-A0A6C0EIW9-F1
#
_entry.id   AF-A0A6C0EIW9-F1
#
_cell.length_a   1.000
_cell.length_b   1.000
_cell.length_c   1.000
_cell.angle_alpha   90.00
_cell.angle_beta   90.00
_cell.angle_gamma   90.00
#
_symmetry.space_group_name_H-M   'P 1'
#
loop_
_entity.id
_entity.type
_entity.pdbx_description
1 polymer ?
#
loop_
_entity_poly.entity_id
_entity_poly.type
_entity_poly.pdbx_seq_one_letter_code
_entity_poly.pdbx_strand_id
1 'polypeptide(L)' 'MVEFMKMNDVSNINDVQLQIMLFIHNALDCGWSVKKVNGCYIFNKKHENKREYFSDSYLKKFIKENITTP' A
#
# COMPACT_ATOMS: atom_id res chain seq x y z
N MET A 1 -6.13 -26.64 3.13
CA MET A 1 -7.01 -25.71 3.88
C MET A 1 -6.12 -24.61 4.40
N VAL A 2 -6.41 -23.39 3.96
CA VAL A 2 -5.54 -22.21 3.99
C VAL A 2 -5.20 -21.86 5.45
N GLU A 3 -3.91 -21.75 5.79
CA GLU A 3 -3.49 -21.05 7.01
C GLU A 3 -4.11 -19.65 6.95
N PHE A 4 -5.21 -19.46 7.70
CA PHE A 4 -5.91 -18.18 7.74
C PHE A 4 -4.90 -17.10 8.10
N MET A 5 -4.85 -16.05 7.28
CA MET A 5 -4.02 -14.87 7.48
C MET A 5 -3.98 -14.51 8.97
N LYS A 6 -2.85 -14.79 9.64
CA LYS A 6 -2.64 -14.28 10.99
C LYS A 6 -2.57 -12.77 10.85
N MET A 7 -3.52 -12.08 11.48
CA MET A 7 -3.37 -10.64 11.66
C MET A 7 -2.09 -10.41 12.44
N ASN A 8 -1.24 -9.52 11.93
CA ASN A 8 -0.13 -9.04 12.72
C ASN A 8 -0.70 -8.33 13.95
N ASP A 9 -0.03 -8.51 15.09
CA ASP A 9 -0.32 -7.71 16.27
C ASP A 9 -0.15 -6.24 15.89
N VAL A 10 -1.19 -5.44 16.14
CA VAL A 10 -1.23 -4.02 15.79
C VAL A 10 -0.09 -3.26 16.48
N SER A 11 0.35 -3.71 17.65
CA SER A 11 1.50 -3.12 18.37
C SER A 11 2.82 -3.23 17.62
N ASN A 12 2.93 -4.12 16.63
CA ASN A 12 4.13 -4.31 15.81
C ASN A 12 4.11 -3.50 14.50
N ILE A 13 3.09 -2.67 14.28
CA ILE A 13 3.00 -1.81 13.09
C ILE A 13 3.66 -0.46 13.41
N ASN A 14 4.69 -0.10 12.65
CA ASN A 14 5.30 1.24 12.76
C ASN A 14 4.55 2.28 11.92
N ASP A 15 4.84 3.56 12.19
CA ASP A 15 4.17 4.69 11.54
C ASP A 15 4.24 4.65 10.01
N VAL A 16 5.39 4.25 9.44
CA VAL A 16 5.57 4.15 7.99
C VAL A 16 4.69 3.04 7.40
N GLN A 17 4.55 1.91 8.09
CA GLN A 17 3.65 0.84 7.67
C GLN A 17 2.19 1.30 7.73
N LEU A 18 1.80 2.00 8.78
CA LEU A 18 0.45 2.58 8.90
C LEU A 18 0.16 3.57 7.78
N GLN A 19 1.11 4.47 7.47
CA GLN A 19 0.97 5.43 6.37
C GLN A 19 0.84 4.73 5.00
N ILE A 20 1.60 3.65 4.77
CA ILE A 20 1.43 2.83 3.56
C ILE A 20 0.03 2.20 3.50
N MET A 21 -0.48 1.69 4.63
CA MET A 21 -1.83 1.13 4.70
C MET A 21 -2.89 2.19 4.39
N LEU A 22 -2.75 3.40 4.94
CA LEU A 22 -3.64 4.54 4.64
C LEU A 22 -3.55 4.98 3.18
N PHE A 23 -2.35 5.03 2.60
CA PHE A 23 -2.17 5.35 1.19
C PHE A 23 -2.87 4.34 0.28
N ILE A 24 -2.73 3.05 0.58
CA ILE A 24 -3.43 1.98 -0.14
C ILE A 24 -4.94 2.13 0.04
N HIS A 25 -5.42 2.37 1.26
CA HIS A 25 -6.84 2.58 1.53
C HIS A 25 -7.42 3.72 0.70
N ASN A 26 -6.76 4.88 0.67
CA ASN A 26 -7.20 6.03 -0.12
C ASN A 26 -7.26 5.72 -1.62
N ALA A 27 -6.30 4.94 -2.13
CA ALA A 27 -6.32 4.51 -3.52
C ALA A 27 -7.53 3.61 -3.80
N LEU A 28 -7.87 2.68 -2.90
CA LEU A 28 -9.05 1.83 -3.03
C LEU A 28 -10.33 2.67 -3.07
N ASP A 29 -10.49 3.67 -2.19
CA ASP A 29 -11.64 4.59 -2.20
C ASP A 29 -11.75 5.37 -3.52
N CYS A 30 -10.61 5.65 -4.16
CA CYS A 30 -10.53 6.30 -5.47
C CYS A 30 -10.70 5.34 -6.65
N GLY A 31 -11.11 4.10 -6.42
CA GLY A 31 -11.40 3.10 -7.46
C GLY A 31 -10.15 2.44 -8.06
N TRP A 32 -9.01 2.51 -7.37
CA TRP A 32 -7.85 1.70 -7.72
C TRP A 32 -8.00 0.28 -7.19
N SER A 33 -7.37 -0.66 -7.89
CA SER A 33 -7.07 -1.99 -7.37
C SER A 33 -5.59 -2.06 -7.02
N VAL A 34 -5.23 -2.73 -5.92
CA VAL A 34 -3.84 -2.85 -5.47
C VAL A 34 -3.47 -4.31 -5.31
N LYS A 35 -2.37 -4.74 -5.94
CA LYS A 35 -1.83 -6.09 -5.83
C LYS A 35 -0.39 -6.04 -5.32
N LYS A 36 -0.07 -6.81 -4.27
CA LYS A 36 1.32 -7.00 -3.83
C LYS A 36 1.92 -8.23 -4.51
N VAL A 37 3.02 -8.06 -5.24
CA VAL A 37 3.73 -9.13 -5.97
C VAL A 37 5.23 -8.88 -5.90
N ASN A 38 6.02 -9.88 -5.50
CA ASN A 38 7.49 -9.84 -5.54
C ASN A 38 8.12 -8.56 -4.97
N GLY A 39 7.63 -8.09 -3.81
CA GLY A 39 8.14 -6.88 -3.17
C GLY A 39 7.73 -5.57 -3.85
N CYS A 40 6.70 -5.60 -4.69
CA CYS A 40 6.11 -4.42 -5.32
C CYS A 40 4.60 -4.35 -5.06
N TYR A 41 4.08 -3.13 -4.91
CA TYR A 41 2.67 -2.83 -5.01
C TYR A 41 2.34 -2.36 -6.43
N ILE A 42 1.33 -2.98 -7.03
CA ILE A 42 0.84 -2.67 -8.37
C ILE A 42 -0.53 -2.05 -8.21
N PHE A 43 -0.62 -0.75 -8.50
CA PHE A 43 -1.86 0.02 -8.50
C PHE A 43 -2.40 0.02 -9.92
N ASN A 44 -3.67 -0.34 -10.10
CA ASN A 44 -4.31 -0.39 -11.41
C ASN A 44 -5.72 0.20 -11.33
N LYS A 45 -6.00 1.21 -12.17
CA LYS A 45 -7.31 1.87 -12.28
C LYS A 45 -7.87 1.61 -13.68
N LYS A 46 -8.63 0.51 -13.80
CA LYS A 46 -9.05 -0.05 -15.10
C LYS A 46 -9.84 0.94 -15.95
N HIS A 47 -10.76 1.69 -15.35
CA HIS A 47 -11.62 2.62 -16.07
C HIS A 47 -10.88 3.87 -16.58
N GLU A 48 -9.66 4.13 -16.09
CA GLU A 48 -8.79 5.22 -16.57
C GLU A 48 -7.57 4.71 -17.35
N ASN A 49 -7.45 3.39 -17.58
CA ASN A 49 -6.26 2.76 -18.16
C ASN A 49 -4.93 3.15 -17.49
N LYS A 50 -4.96 3.45 -16.19
CA LYS A 50 -3.75 3.80 -15.41
C LYS A 50 -3.19 2.60 -14.66
N ARG A 51 -1.86 2.52 -14.63
CA ARG A 51 -1.13 1.53 -13.84
C ARG A 51 0.18 2.11 -13.30
N GLU A 52 0.42 1.90 -12.01
CA GLU A 52 1.61 2.37 -11.31
C GLU A 52 2.26 1.20 -10.54
N TYR A 53 3.59 1.17 -10.54
CA TYR A 53 4.38 0.14 -9.87
C TYR A 53 5.27 0.79 -8.83
N PHE A 54 5.12 0.36 -7.58
CA PHE A 54 5.94 0.83 -6.48
C PHE A 54 6.69 -0.34 -5.87
N SER A 55 8.03 -0.34 -5.90
CA SER A 55 8.79 -1.28 -5.07
C SER A 55 8.57 -0.95 -3.59
N ASP A 56 8.72 -1.93 -2.70
CA ASP A 56 8.55 -1.72 -1.27
C ASP A 56 9.52 -0.63 -0.74
N SER A 57 10.74 -0.56 -1.26
CA SER A 57 11.72 0.47 -0.90
C SER A 57 11.34 1.85 -1.43
N TYR A 58 10.89 1.93 -2.68
CA TYR A 58 10.46 3.17 -3.29
C TYR A 58 9.20 3.71 -2.63
N LEU A 59 8.18 2.87 -2.37
CA LEU A 59 6.95 3.29 -1.70
C LEU A 59 7.26 3.84 -0.30
N LYS A 60 8.10 3.14 0.48
CA LYS A 60 8.52 3.63 1.79
C LYS A 60 9.21 5.00 1.71
N LYS A 61 10.08 5.20 0.73
CA LYS A 61 10.76 6.48 0.51
C LYS A 61 9.76 7.57 0.09
N PHE A 62 8.91 7.28 -0.89
CA PHE A 62 7.88 8.17 -1.40
C PHE A 62 6.97 8.67 -0.29
N ILE A 63 6.49 7.77 0.57
CA ILE A 63 5.63 8.11 1.71
C ILE A 63 6.34 9.04 2.68
N LYS A 64 7.60 8.75 3.03
CA LYS A 64 8.40 9.62 3.92
C LYS A 64 8.66 11.01 3.34
N GLU A 65 8.75 11.12 2.01
CA GLU A 65 9.08 12.38 1.34
C GLU A 65 7.85 13.22 0.98
N ASN A 66 6.67 12.60 0.84
CA ASN A 66 5.49 13.27 0.26
C ASN A 66 4.25 13.28 1.17
N ILE A 67 4.26 12.55 2.29
CA ILE A 67 3.17 12.60 3.26
C ILE A 67 3.56 13.51 4.42
N THR A 68 2.84 14.62 4.55
CA THR A 68 2.85 15.47 5.73
C THR A 68 2.09 14.77 6.85
N THR A 69 2.78 14.46 7.94
CA THR A 69 2.13 14.22 9.23
C THR A 69 1.46 15.53 9.66
N PRO A 70 0.18 15.52 10.11
CA PRO A 70 -0.43 16.68 10.75
C PRO A 70 0.39 17.18 11.94
#